data_AF-A0A453H9F1-F1
#
_entry.id   AF-A0A453H9F1-F1
#
_cell.length_a   1.000
_cell.length_b   1.000
_cell.length_c   1.000
_cell.angle_alpha   90.00
_cell.angle_beta   90.00
_cell.angle_gamma   90.00
#
_symmetry.space_group_name_H-M   'P 1'
#
loop_
_entity.id
_entity.type
_entity.pdbx_description
1 polymer ?
#
loop_
_entity_poly.entity_id
_entity_poly.type
_entity_poly.pdbx_seq_one_letter_code
_entity_poly.pdbx_strand_id
1 'polypeptide(L)'
;RVMVLPATPSRDAGAHSRPSQDGQGEAGPPRPRRPPAFYSSVFAQIEEVGWGQLVSATGDDGVSCLTFRVMDEQRRHHLLEITLPMNYPACPPSIAADVPYLPKLQWSESSRLKDVLCQFQEHLKVLQDYWSTMDGIDKALWVVDPTKPTYAMSHHRIALGDDCYILLHVDTHKPNSLPE
;
A
#
# COMPACT_ATOMS: atom_id res chain seq x y z
N ARG A 1 53.39 35.05 13.19
CA ARG A 1 52.62 33.83 13.57
C ARG A 1 51.30 34.29 14.15
N VAL A 2 50.20 33.61 13.84
CA VAL A 2 48.81 33.98 14.22
C VAL A 2 48.38 33.19 15.48
N MET A 3 47.30 33.64 16.14
CA MET A 3 46.60 33.04 17.32
C MET A 3 47.35 33.19 18.67
N VAL A 4 46.70 33.37 19.82
CA VAL A 4 45.37 32.90 20.29
C VAL A 4 44.62 33.96 21.16
N LEU A 5 43.27 33.99 21.08
CA LEU A 5 42.28 34.70 21.93
C LEU A 5 41.92 33.87 23.19
N PRO A 6 41.41 34.40 24.33
CA PRO A 6 40.12 35.15 24.45
C PRO A 6 40.22 36.34 25.47
N ALA A 7 39.19 36.94 26.09
CA ALA A 7 37.75 36.61 26.27
C ALA A 7 36.84 37.86 26.48
N THR A 8 35.63 37.64 27.00
CA THR A 8 34.54 38.59 27.32
C THR A 8 34.09 38.39 28.80
N PRO A 9 32.98 38.95 29.36
CA PRO A 9 31.99 39.97 28.90
C PRO A 9 31.90 41.18 29.92
N SER A 10 30.93 42.09 30.01
CA SER A 10 29.45 42.03 29.81
C SER A 10 28.76 43.40 29.93
N ARG A 11 27.43 43.42 29.66
CA ARG A 11 26.39 44.45 29.91
C ARG A 11 26.39 45.69 29.01
N ASP A 12 25.57 45.80 27.96
CA ASP A 12 24.11 45.55 27.76
C ASP A 12 23.23 46.74 28.20
N ALA A 13 22.43 47.25 27.26
CA ALA A 13 21.63 48.46 27.37
C ALA A 13 20.26 48.22 26.71
N GLY A 14 19.18 48.39 27.48
CA GLY A 14 17.85 47.94 27.09
C GLY A 14 17.19 48.78 26.00
N ALA A 15 16.45 48.10 25.11
CA ALA A 15 15.48 48.70 24.19
C ALA A 15 14.12 48.00 24.35
N HIS A 16 13.04 48.78 24.41
CA HIS A 16 11.69 48.25 24.56
C HIS A 16 11.14 47.71 23.23
N SER A 17 10.93 46.40 23.16
CA SER A 17 10.20 45.76 22.05
C SER A 17 8.76 45.47 22.46
N ARG A 18 7.80 45.93 21.66
CA ARG A 18 6.38 45.54 21.79
C ARG A 18 6.22 44.03 21.54
N PRO A 19 5.31 43.33 22.24
CA PRO A 19 4.94 41.98 21.83
C PRO A 19 4.18 42.06 20.49
N SER A 20 4.67 41.33 19.50
CA SER A 20 3.94 41.09 18.25
C SER A 20 2.65 40.33 18.56
N GLN A 21 1.54 40.77 17.99
CA GLN A 21 0.24 40.12 18.19
C GLN A 21 0.26 38.68 17.68
N ASP A 22 -0.45 37.80 18.39
CA ASP A 22 -0.61 36.40 18.01
C ASP A 22 -1.09 36.26 16.57
N GLY A 23 -0.30 35.58 15.75
CA GLY A 23 -0.78 35.01 14.50
C GLY A 23 -1.75 33.88 14.84
N GLN A 24 -3.03 34.21 14.99
CA GLN A 24 -4.11 33.22 14.99
C GLN A 24 -4.05 32.46 13.67
N GLY A 25 -3.36 31.32 13.67
CA GLY A 25 -3.47 30.32 12.62
C GLY A 25 -4.93 29.93 12.54
N GLU A 26 -5.57 30.27 11.42
CA GLU A 26 -6.97 29.98 11.17
C GLU A 26 -7.16 28.46 11.18
N ALA A 27 -7.62 27.94 12.31
CA ALA A 27 -7.84 26.52 12.48
C ALA A 27 -8.98 26.11 11.55
N GLY A 28 -8.62 25.55 10.40
CA GLY A 28 -9.56 25.02 9.43
C GLY A 28 -10.58 24.07 10.09
N PRO A 29 -11.77 23.91 9.50
CA PRO A 29 -12.88 23.22 10.14
C PRO A 29 -12.44 21.84 10.67
N PRO A 30 -12.85 21.47 11.89
CA PRO A 30 -12.39 20.24 12.52
C PRO A 30 -12.73 19.05 11.63
N ARG A 31 -11.73 18.20 11.39
CA ARG A 31 -11.86 17.03 10.51
C ARG A 31 -13.03 16.14 10.99
N PRO A 32 -13.85 15.60 10.08
CA PRO A 32 -15.00 14.77 10.47
C PRO A 32 -14.52 13.50 11.16
N ARG A 33 -14.98 13.27 12.39
CA ARG A 33 -14.62 12.11 13.22
C ARG A 33 -15.63 10.97 13.06
N ARG A 34 -15.14 9.73 13.19
CA ARG A 34 -15.98 8.54 13.12
C ARG A 34 -16.64 8.24 14.48
N PRO A 35 -17.87 7.69 14.51
CA PRO A 35 -18.53 7.33 15.76
C PRO A 35 -17.86 6.12 16.42
N PRO A 36 -17.86 5.99 17.77
CA PRO A 36 -17.26 4.83 18.45
C PRO A 36 -17.74 3.47 17.93
N ALA A 37 -19.02 3.36 17.57
CA ALA A 37 -19.61 2.13 17.01
C ALA A 37 -18.96 1.67 15.69
N PHE A 38 -18.41 2.58 14.89
CA PHE A 38 -17.63 2.23 13.70
C PHE A 38 -16.39 1.40 14.09
N TYR A 39 -15.60 1.89 15.05
CA TYR A 39 -14.38 1.20 15.47
C TYR A 39 -14.69 -0.14 16.11
N SER A 40 -15.73 -0.22 16.96
CA SER A 40 -16.20 -1.50 17.53
C SER A 40 -16.60 -2.51 16.45
N SER A 41 -17.29 -2.07 15.38
CA SER A 41 -17.63 -2.92 14.25
C SER A 41 -16.38 -3.38 13.48
N VAL A 42 -15.43 -2.48 13.20
CA VAL A 42 -14.18 -2.82 12.52
C VAL A 42 -13.36 -3.82 13.33
N PHE A 43 -13.22 -3.64 14.64
CA PHE A 43 -12.50 -4.59 15.50
C PHE A 43 -13.17 -5.96 15.54
N ALA A 44 -14.51 -6.04 15.63
CA ALA A 44 -15.23 -7.31 15.55
C ALA A 44 -15.03 -8.02 14.19
N GLN A 45 -14.94 -7.26 13.09
CA GLN A 45 -14.65 -7.82 11.76
C GLN A 45 -13.18 -8.27 11.60
N ILE A 46 -12.23 -7.58 12.23
CA ILE A 46 -10.82 -8.03 12.31
C ILE A 46 -10.73 -9.33 13.11
N GLU A 47 -11.46 -9.45 14.21
CA GLU A 47 -11.53 -10.69 15.00
C GLU A 47 -12.17 -11.84 14.22
N GLU A 48 -13.23 -11.57 13.43
CA GLU A 48 -13.87 -12.55 12.53
C GLU A 48 -12.91 -13.07 11.43
N VAL A 49 -12.01 -12.21 10.94
CA VAL A 49 -10.94 -12.56 10.00
C VAL A 49 -9.77 -13.28 10.69
N GLY A 50 -9.50 -12.93 11.95
CA GLY A 50 -8.40 -13.42 12.75
C GLY A 50 -7.19 -12.48 12.76
N TRP A 51 -6.84 -12.00 13.95
CA TRP A 51 -5.74 -11.06 14.20
C TRP A 51 -4.38 -11.50 13.63
N GLY A 52 -4.11 -12.80 13.52
CA GLY A 52 -2.86 -13.31 12.94
C GLY A 52 -2.69 -13.04 11.43
N GLN A 53 -3.75 -12.63 10.72
CA GLN A 53 -3.67 -12.18 9.33
C GLN A 53 -3.45 -10.66 9.21
N LEU A 54 -3.68 -9.88 10.28
CA LEU A 54 -3.51 -8.43 10.25
C LEU A 54 -2.03 -8.07 10.39
N VAL A 55 -1.49 -7.32 9.43
CA VAL A 55 -0.10 -6.85 9.40
C VAL A 55 0.00 -5.45 10.01
N SER A 56 -0.95 -4.57 9.71
CA SER A 56 -1.00 -3.21 10.23
C SER A 56 -2.42 -2.66 10.24
N ALA A 57 -2.67 -1.69 11.13
CA ALA A 57 -3.88 -0.88 11.16
C ALA A 57 -3.47 0.57 11.43
N THR A 58 -3.82 1.48 10.53
CA THR A 58 -3.38 2.89 10.54
C THR A 58 -4.52 3.84 10.18
N GLY A 59 -4.30 5.13 10.39
CA GLY A 59 -5.21 6.21 9.98
C GLY A 59 -5.19 7.42 10.91
N ASP A 60 -5.57 8.57 10.37
CA ASP A 60 -5.71 9.81 11.14
C ASP A 60 -6.92 9.71 12.08
N ASP A 61 -6.74 10.04 13.37
CA ASP A 61 -7.75 9.90 14.43
C ASP A 61 -8.35 8.47 14.58
N GLY A 62 -7.66 7.42 14.11
CA GLY A 62 -8.00 6.02 14.38
C GLY A 62 -7.85 5.08 13.18
N VAL A 63 -8.37 3.86 13.30
CA VAL A 63 -8.23 2.84 12.25
C VAL A 63 -9.09 3.16 11.03
N SER A 64 -8.45 3.44 9.88
CA SER A 64 -9.11 3.62 8.58
C SER A 64 -8.41 2.93 7.41
N CYS A 65 -7.17 2.47 7.57
CA CYS A 65 -6.47 1.59 6.63
C CYS A 65 -6.02 0.33 7.36
N LEU A 66 -6.19 -0.82 6.71
CA LEU A 66 -5.87 -2.16 7.23
C LEU A 66 -5.04 -2.90 6.19
N THR A 67 -3.89 -3.44 6.56
CA THR A 67 -3.12 -4.35 5.70
C THR A 67 -3.28 -5.78 6.23
N PHE A 68 -3.82 -6.68 5.39
CA PHE A 68 -3.91 -8.11 5.68
C PHE A 68 -2.90 -8.91 4.86
N ARG A 69 -2.30 -9.94 5.46
CA ARG A 69 -1.48 -10.94 4.76
C ARG A 69 -2.39 -12.08 4.30
N VAL A 70 -2.53 -12.21 2.98
CA VAL A 70 -3.27 -13.30 2.34
C VAL A 70 -2.27 -14.27 1.73
N MET A 71 -2.55 -15.56 1.77
CA MET A 71 -1.69 -16.61 1.19
C MET A 71 -2.42 -17.26 0.01
N ASP A 72 -1.72 -17.44 -1.11
CA ASP A 72 -2.26 -18.14 -2.28
C ASP A 72 -1.98 -19.67 -2.23
N GLU A 73 -2.47 -20.37 -3.25
CA GLU A 73 -2.36 -21.83 -3.36
C GLU A 73 -0.91 -22.32 -3.53
N GLN A 74 -0.03 -21.47 -4.07
CA GLN A 74 1.43 -21.71 -4.17
C GLN A 74 2.20 -21.25 -2.92
N ARG A 75 1.51 -20.95 -1.81
CA ARG A 75 2.09 -20.49 -0.53
C ARG A 75 2.80 -19.12 -0.62
N ARG A 76 2.57 -18.35 -1.68
CA ARG A 76 3.06 -16.98 -1.77
C ARG A 76 2.21 -16.08 -0.88
N HIS A 77 2.84 -15.05 -0.31
CA HIS A 77 2.18 -14.10 0.57
C HIS A 77 1.98 -12.77 -0.13
N HIS A 78 0.72 -12.36 -0.18
CA HIS A 78 0.24 -11.13 -0.77
C HIS A 78 -0.20 -10.19 0.35
N LEU A 79 0.09 -8.89 0.22
CA LEU A 79 -0.42 -7.86 1.12
C LEU A 79 -1.63 -7.21 0.48
N LEU A 80 -2.78 -7.31 1.14
CA LEU A 80 -4.02 -6.67 0.77
C LEU A 80 -4.25 -5.46 1.69
N GLU A 81 -4.10 -4.27 1.14
CA GLU A 81 -4.46 -3.02 1.80
C GLU A 81 -5.95 -2.74 1.57
N ILE A 82 -6.66 -2.37 2.63
CA ILE A 82 -8.09 -2.06 2.63
C ILE A 82 -8.29 -0.70 3.30
N THR A 83 -8.72 0.30 2.54
CA THR A 83 -9.04 1.64 3.06
C THR A 83 -10.54 1.82 3.21
N LEU A 84 -10.97 2.18 4.42
CA LEU A 84 -12.36 2.31 4.82
C LEU A 84 -12.84 3.75 4.62
N PRO A 85 -13.81 4.06 3.73
CA PRO A 85 -14.34 5.41 3.57
C PRO A 85 -15.11 5.87 4.83
N MET A 86 -15.35 7.18 4.97
CA MET A 86 -16.03 7.75 6.15
C MET A 86 -17.44 7.21 6.39
N ASN A 87 -18.11 6.76 5.34
CA ASN A 87 -19.45 6.19 5.34
C ASN A 87 -19.47 4.66 5.19
N TYR A 88 -18.36 3.97 5.44
CA TYR A 88 -18.33 2.51 5.53
C TYR A 88 -19.30 2.00 6.63
N PRO A 89 -20.10 0.94 6.39
CA PRO A 89 -20.11 0.05 5.23
C PRO A 89 -21.06 0.46 4.08
N ALA A 90 -21.75 1.60 4.16
CA ALA A 90 -22.68 2.05 3.12
C ALA A 90 -22.00 2.31 1.76
N CYS A 91 -20.71 2.70 1.78
CA CYS A 91 -19.84 2.59 0.60
C CYS A 91 -18.80 1.48 0.77
N PRO A 92 -18.41 0.82 -0.34
CA PRO A 92 -17.36 -0.19 -0.35
C PRO A 92 -16.02 0.39 0.10
N PRO A 93 -15.16 -0.41 0.75
CA PRO A 93 -13.76 -0.05 0.93
C PRO A 93 -13.04 -0.05 -0.42
N SER A 94 -12.00 0.78 -0.56
CA SER A 94 -11.04 0.62 -1.65
C SER A 94 -9.95 -0.38 -1.25
N ILE A 95 -9.46 -1.14 -2.22
CA ILE A 95 -8.40 -2.13 -2.02
C ILE A 95 -7.16 -1.81 -2.88
N ALA A 96 -5.99 -2.20 -2.39
CA ALA A 96 -4.74 -2.19 -3.13
C ALA A 96 -3.90 -3.43 -2.77
N ALA A 97 -3.12 -3.92 -3.73
CA ALA A 97 -2.18 -5.03 -3.57
C ALA A 97 -1.17 -5.02 -4.73
N ASP A 98 -0.01 -5.65 -4.54
CA ASP A 98 0.92 -5.97 -5.62
C ASP A 98 0.35 -7.15 -6.43
N VAL A 99 -0.54 -6.85 -7.37
CA VAL A 99 -1.18 -7.79 -8.31
C VAL A 99 -1.38 -7.07 -9.65
N PRO A 100 -1.39 -7.76 -10.81
CA PRO A 100 -1.43 -7.10 -12.12
C PRO A 100 -2.73 -6.31 -12.35
N TYR A 101 -3.83 -6.76 -11.76
CA TYR A 101 -5.11 -6.06 -11.69
C TYR A 101 -5.88 -6.53 -10.45
N LEU A 102 -6.78 -5.70 -9.94
CA LEU A 102 -7.60 -5.97 -8.76
C LEU A 102 -8.97 -6.56 -9.14
N PRO A 103 -9.61 -7.36 -8.26
CA PRO A 103 -10.97 -7.83 -8.50
C PRO A 103 -11.98 -6.68 -8.41
N LYS A 104 -13.05 -6.76 -9.20
CA LYS A 104 -14.21 -5.89 -9.01
C LYS A 104 -14.99 -6.36 -7.78
N LEU A 105 -14.75 -5.71 -6.64
CA LEU A 105 -15.39 -6.00 -5.37
C LEU A 105 -16.93 -5.96 -5.49
N GLN A 106 -17.57 -7.09 -5.19
CA GLN A 106 -19.01 -7.18 -4.93
C GLN A 106 -19.25 -6.75 -3.49
N TRP A 107 -20.16 -5.80 -3.30
CA TRP A 107 -20.38 -5.15 -2.00
C TRP A 107 -21.84 -4.78 -1.78
N SER A 108 -22.31 -4.97 -0.55
CA SER A 108 -23.56 -4.43 -0.01
C SER A 108 -23.30 -3.84 1.39
N GLU A 109 -24.26 -3.11 1.95
CA GLU A 109 -24.13 -2.57 3.31
C GLU A 109 -24.02 -3.65 4.40
N SER A 110 -24.36 -4.90 4.08
CA SER A 110 -24.20 -6.07 4.94
C SER A 110 -22.85 -6.77 4.78
N SER A 111 -22.04 -6.41 3.78
CA SER A 111 -20.71 -6.96 3.55
C SER A 111 -19.71 -6.51 4.61
N ARG A 112 -18.65 -7.31 4.79
CA ARG A 112 -17.64 -7.18 5.84
C ARG A 112 -16.23 -7.32 5.27
N LEU A 113 -15.21 -7.02 6.07
CA LEU A 113 -13.79 -7.25 5.74
C LEU A 113 -13.54 -8.67 5.22
N LYS A 114 -14.16 -9.68 5.83
CA LYS A 114 -14.02 -11.08 5.42
C LYS A 114 -14.46 -11.34 3.99
N ASP A 115 -15.53 -10.69 3.52
CA ASP A 115 -16.00 -10.82 2.13
C ASP A 115 -14.98 -10.24 1.14
N VAL A 116 -14.27 -9.17 1.54
CA VAL A 116 -13.16 -8.59 0.76
C VAL A 116 -12.00 -9.59 0.68
N LEU A 117 -11.61 -10.20 1.80
CA LEU A 117 -10.54 -11.19 1.82
C LEU A 117 -10.89 -12.45 1.01
N CYS A 118 -12.11 -12.96 1.12
CA CYS A 118 -12.56 -14.11 0.33
C CYS A 118 -12.57 -13.80 -1.17
N GLN A 119 -13.09 -12.63 -1.59
CA GLN A 119 -13.05 -12.23 -3.00
C GLN A 119 -11.63 -12.04 -3.52
N PHE A 120 -10.73 -11.50 -2.70
CA PHE A 120 -9.31 -11.40 -3.06
C PHE A 120 -8.65 -12.78 -3.15
N GLN A 121 -8.94 -13.71 -2.23
CA GLN A 121 -8.44 -15.09 -2.32
C GLN A 121 -8.85 -15.82 -3.59
N GLU A 122 -10.12 -15.71 -4.02
CA GLU A 122 -10.56 -16.26 -5.31
C GLU A 122 -9.87 -15.58 -6.50
N HIS A 123 -9.64 -14.26 -6.42
CA HIS A 123 -8.88 -13.53 -7.44
C HIS A 123 -7.42 -13.99 -7.54
N LEU A 124 -6.76 -14.29 -6.41
CA LEU A 124 -5.41 -14.87 -6.41
C LEU A 124 -5.36 -16.23 -7.14
N LYS A 125 -6.46 -16.98 -7.25
CA LYS A 125 -6.53 -18.22 -8.04
C LYS A 125 -6.56 -17.93 -9.54
N VAL A 126 -7.34 -16.93 -9.97
CA VAL A 126 -7.40 -16.48 -11.38
C VAL A 126 -6.03 -16.04 -11.89
N LEU A 127 -5.20 -15.47 -11.01
CA LEU A 127 -3.85 -14.99 -11.33
C LEU A 127 -2.76 -16.08 -11.34
N GLN A 128 -3.08 -17.34 -10.99
CA GLN A 128 -2.06 -18.41 -10.90
C GLN A 128 -1.40 -18.73 -12.25
N ASP A 129 -2.17 -18.80 -13.33
CA ASP A 129 -1.63 -19.05 -14.68
C ASP A 129 -0.66 -17.94 -15.08
N TYR A 130 -1.01 -16.68 -14.80
CA TYR A 130 -0.18 -15.52 -15.08
C TYR A 130 1.16 -15.60 -14.36
N TRP A 131 1.15 -15.76 -13.04
CA TRP A 131 2.40 -15.86 -12.29
C TRP A 131 3.20 -17.10 -12.66
N SER A 132 2.56 -18.20 -13.04
CA SER A 132 3.26 -19.42 -13.50
C SER A 132 4.00 -19.20 -14.82
N THR A 133 3.45 -18.37 -15.73
CA THR A 133 4.15 -17.94 -16.95
C THR A 133 5.33 -17.01 -16.62
N MET A 134 5.16 -16.01 -15.75
CA MET A 134 6.25 -15.12 -15.34
C MET A 134 7.39 -15.90 -14.67
N ASP A 135 7.05 -16.77 -13.72
CA ASP A 135 7.96 -17.73 -13.09
C ASP A 135 8.69 -18.62 -14.11
N GLY A 136 8.02 -18.99 -15.21
CA GLY A 136 8.61 -19.77 -16.30
C GLY A 136 9.63 -18.97 -17.11
N ILE A 137 9.32 -17.70 -17.42
CA ILE A 137 10.23 -16.75 -18.09
C ILE A 137 11.48 -16.54 -17.23
N ASP A 138 11.32 -16.23 -15.94
CA ASP A 138 12.42 -15.99 -14.99
C ASP A 138 13.35 -17.20 -14.83
N LYS A 139 12.81 -18.42 -14.90
CA LYS A 139 13.58 -19.66 -14.77
C LYS A 139 14.28 -20.09 -16.07
N ALA A 140 13.74 -19.71 -17.23
CA ALA A 140 14.18 -20.22 -18.53
C ALA A 140 15.05 -19.23 -19.32
N LEU A 141 14.88 -17.91 -19.11
CA LEU A 141 15.48 -16.86 -19.93
C LEU A 141 16.43 -15.96 -19.14
N TRP A 142 17.37 -15.33 -19.82
CA TRP A 142 18.25 -14.33 -19.19
C TRP A 142 17.51 -13.00 -19.04
N VAL A 143 16.70 -12.90 -17.99
CA VAL A 143 16.07 -11.65 -17.56
C VAL A 143 17.14 -10.72 -16.99
N VAL A 144 17.21 -9.49 -17.53
CA VAL A 144 18.14 -8.44 -17.10
C VAL A 144 17.43 -7.25 -16.45
N ASP A 145 16.12 -7.17 -16.56
CA ASP A 145 15.24 -6.25 -15.83
C ASP A 145 13.83 -6.85 -15.80
N PRO A 146 13.12 -6.90 -14.66
CA PRO A 146 13.47 -6.37 -13.35
C PRO A 146 14.61 -7.14 -12.66
N THR A 147 15.40 -6.44 -11.83
CA THR A 147 16.35 -7.11 -10.90
C THR A 147 15.66 -7.73 -9.67
N LYS A 148 14.41 -7.31 -9.39
CA LYS A 148 13.52 -7.87 -8.38
C LYS A 148 12.09 -7.79 -8.92
N PRO A 149 11.54 -8.87 -9.50
CA PRO A 149 10.16 -8.86 -9.98
C PRO A 149 9.18 -8.64 -8.83
N THR A 150 8.07 -7.96 -9.12
CA THR A 150 6.91 -7.82 -8.23
C THR A 150 5.74 -8.56 -8.86
N TYR A 151 4.76 -8.96 -8.06
CA TYR A 151 3.62 -9.76 -8.55
C TYR A 151 2.72 -8.97 -9.51
N ALA A 152 2.73 -7.63 -9.48
CA ALA A 152 2.05 -6.78 -10.46
C ALA A 152 2.80 -6.62 -11.80
N MET A 153 4.08 -6.99 -11.90
CA MET A 153 4.90 -6.65 -13.07
C MET A 153 4.66 -7.58 -14.26
N SER A 154 4.27 -7.00 -15.39
CA SER A 154 3.90 -7.72 -16.64
C SER A 154 4.91 -7.59 -17.78
N HIS A 155 6.06 -6.97 -17.56
CA HIS A 155 7.08 -6.76 -18.60
C HIS A 155 8.46 -7.22 -18.13
N HIS A 156 9.22 -7.89 -18.98
CA HIS A 156 10.59 -8.36 -18.68
C HIS A 156 11.52 -8.03 -19.85
N ARG A 157 12.70 -7.49 -19.55
CA ARG A 157 13.77 -7.29 -20.54
C ARG A 157 14.68 -8.51 -20.52
N ILE A 158 14.78 -9.19 -21.65
CA ILE A 158 15.52 -10.44 -21.83
C ILE A 158 16.74 -10.19 -22.72
N ALA A 159 17.91 -10.69 -22.33
CA ALA A 159 19.12 -10.64 -23.14
C ALA A 159 19.12 -11.74 -24.22
N LEU A 160 19.47 -11.35 -25.45
CA LEU A 160 19.60 -12.25 -26.60
C LEU A 160 21.08 -12.58 -26.91
N GLY A 161 22.02 -11.84 -26.33
CA GLY A 161 23.46 -11.88 -26.64
C GLY A 161 23.94 -10.57 -27.28
N ASP A 162 25.25 -10.31 -27.30
CA ASP A 162 25.90 -9.18 -27.99
C ASP A 162 25.22 -7.80 -27.76
N ASP A 163 24.93 -7.47 -26.49
CA ASP A 163 24.21 -6.27 -26.05
C ASP A 163 22.82 -6.05 -26.72
N CYS A 164 22.25 -7.11 -27.29
CA CYS A 164 20.90 -7.14 -27.83
C CYS A 164 19.89 -7.63 -26.77
N TYR A 165 18.76 -6.92 -26.69
CA TYR A 165 17.70 -7.19 -25.73
C TYR A 165 16.32 -7.13 -26.39
N ILE A 166 15.39 -7.94 -25.92
CA ILE A 166 13.96 -7.81 -26.18
C ILE A 166 13.25 -7.34 -24.91
N LEU A 167 12.33 -6.40 -25.02
CA LEU A 167 11.35 -6.10 -23.97
C LEU A 167 10.09 -6.90 -24.30
N LEU A 168 9.67 -7.73 -23.37
CA LEU A 168 8.54 -8.65 -23.51
C LEU A 168 7.38 -8.17 -22.64
N HIS A 169 6.18 -8.04 -23.18
CA HIS A 169 4.96 -7.71 -22.44
C HIS A 169 3.97 -8.87 -22.43
N VAL A 170 3.67 -9.41 -21.24
CA VAL A 170 2.75 -10.53 -21.04
C VAL A 170 1.34 -10.02 -20.75
N ASP A 171 0.35 -10.46 -21.53
CA ASP A 171 -1.08 -10.18 -21.27
C ASP A 171 -1.49 -10.83 -19.95
N THR A 172 -1.86 -10.01 -18.97
CA THR A 172 -2.21 -10.46 -17.61
C THR A 172 -3.52 -11.25 -17.53
N HIS A 173 -4.36 -11.17 -18.57
CA HIS A 173 -5.59 -11.95 -18.74
C HIS A 173 -5.41 -13.16 -19.68
N LYS A 174 -4.34 -13.17 -20.50
CA LYS A 174 -4.02 -14.25 -21.45
C LYS A 174 -2.51 -14.54 -21.43
N PRO A 175 -1.95 -15.01 -20.32
CA PRO A 175 -0.50 -15.13 -20.16
C PRO A 175 0.17 -16.08 -21.16
N ASN A 176 -0.61 -16.98 -21.77
CA ASN A 176 -0.14 -17.94 -22.77
C ASN A 176 -0.41 -17.52 -24.23
N SER A 177 -0.89 -16.30 -24.49
CA SER A 177 -0.92 -15.76 -25.86
C SER A 177 0.45 -15.26 -26.29
N LEU A 178 0.61 -14.94 -27.58
CA LEU A 178 1.81 -14.27 -28.06
C LEU A 178 1.96 -12.92 -27.30
N PRO A 179 3.09 -12.68 -26.61
CA PRO A 179 3.37 -11.41 -25.95
C PRO A 179 3.71 -10.31 -26.97
N GLU A 180 3.59 -9.05 -26.54
CA GLU A 180 4.00 -7.85 -27.30
C GLU A 180 5.47 -7.47 -27.06
#